data_AF-A0A6P2DY85-F1
#
_entry.id   AF-A0A6P2DY85-F1
#
_cell.length_a   1.000
_cell.length_b   1.000
_cell.length_c   1.000
_cell.angle_alpha   90.00
_cell.angle_beta   90.00
_cell.angle_gamma   90.00
#
_symmetry.space_group_name_H-M   'P 1'
#
loop_
_entity.id
_entity.type
_entity.pdbx_description
1 polymer ?
#
loop_
_entity_poly.entity_id
_entity_poly.type
_entity_poly.pdbx_seq_one_letter_code
_entity_poly.pdbx_strand_id
1 'polypeptide(L)'
;MIRLLLALAFALAWLAARADEGQQPLPPLSPEQETAALESAEVMGRAVHQHERAIAAASEAALKIPAFRRDARVRGWITEEHDGLVTVTFVDRRPAALYRVAVSIEDDKIQELTTLDQPSPLTPFEAGAAAARELAVGSGFQPCTEQYNTVVLPADAGDVPRRWVVYLLPTTSGNNTVPLGGTYRVITEGASVIAQRSFTRSCLTLRQDPRAASLYVTHVLDNIPTEAHVFWSLWARQPMFVGTPDGRVWAVQKGRITLGKGRPSS
;
A
#
# COMPACT_ATOMS: atom_id res chain seq x y z
N MET A 1 71.92 3.42 -24.21
CA MET A 1 70.66 3.29 -25.00
C MET A 1 70.04 1.95 -24.65
N ILE A 2 68.71 1.87 -24.51
CA ILE A 2 67.90 0.71 -24.07
C ILE A 2 67.78 0.57 -22.54
N ARG A 3 66.94 1.42 -21.91
CA ARG A 3 66.19 1.13 -20.65
C ARG A 3 64.97 2.06 -20.55
N LEU A 4 64.06 1.94 -21.51
CA LEU A 4 62.70 2.46 -21.45
C LEU A 4 61.80 1.35 -22.02
N LEU A 5 60.61 1.16 -21.44
CA LEU A 5 59.60 0.10 -21.73
C LEU A 5 59.64 -1.08 -20.77
N LEU A 6 59.01 -0.96 -19.60
CA LEU A 6 58.33 -2.06 -18.88
C LEU A 6 57.76 -1.55 -17.54
N ALA A 7 56.76 -0.68 -17.59
CA ALA A 7 55.98 -0.32 -16.40
C ALA A 7 54.63 0.30 -16.79
N LEU A 8 53.85 -0.35 -17.64
CA LEU A 8 52.49 0.11 -17.96
C LEU A 8 51.57 -1.07 -18.35
N ALA A 9 51.36 -2.01 -17.44
CA ALA A 9 50.45 -3.13 -17.68
C ALA A 9 49.80 -3.73 -16.41
N PHE A 10 49.55 -2.93 -15.36
CA PHE A 10 48.93 -3.43 -14.12
C PHE A 10 47.84 -2.51 -13.53
N ALA A 11 47.11 -1.78 -14.38
CA ALA A 11 46.03 -0.88 -13.91
C ALA A 11 44.67 -1.10 -14.61
N LEU A 12 44.44 -2.26 -15.23
CA LEU A 12 43.20 -2.52 -16.01
C LEU A 12 42.45 -3.80 -15.65
N ALA A 13 42.84 -4.52 -14.59
CA ALA A 13 42.20 -5.80 -14.22
C ALA A 13 41.22 -5.73 -13.04
N TRP A 14 40.97 -4.54 -12.46
CA TRP A 14 40.15 -4.39 -11.24
C TRP A 14 38.80 -3.68 -11.46
N LEU A 15 38.32 -3.61 -12.71
CA LEU A 15 37.04 -3.00 -13.07
C LEU A 15 36.01 -3.98 -13.67
N ALA A 16 36.32 -5.28 -13.72
CA ALA A 16 35.48 -6.28 -14.39
C ALA A 16 34.74 -7.27 -13.44
N ALA A 17 34.58 -6.93 -12.16
CA ALA A 17 33.98 -7.83 -11.16
C ALA A 17 32.78 -7.22 -10.40
N ARG A 18 31.98 -6.36 -11.03
CA ARG A 18 30.68 -5.90 -10.49
C ARG A 18 29.52 -6.03 -11.49
N ALA A 19 29.59 -7.04 -12.35
CA ALA A 19 28.54 -7.37 -13.30
C ALA A 19 27.91 -8.73 -13.01
N ASP A 20 27.75 -9.09 -11.73
CA ASP A 20 26.86 -10.17 -11.30
C ASP A 20 26.69 -10.10 -9.77
N GLU A 21 26.02 -9.07 -9.24
CA GLU A 21 25.31 -9.26 -7.96
C GLU A 21 24.10 -10.13 -8.27
N GLY A 22 24.38 -11.40 -8.54
CA GLY A 22 23.39 -12.45 -8.69
C GLY A 22 22.52 -12.42 -7.46
N GLN A 23 21.23 -12.17 -7.67
CA GLN A 23 20.29 -12.00 -6.59
C GLN A 23 20.28 -13.24 -5.72
N GLN A 24 20.78 -13.13 -4.50
CA GLN A 24 20.76 -14.24 -3.56
C GLN A 24 19.31 -14.72 -3.40
N PRO A 25 19.05 -16.04 -3.50
CA PRO A 25 17.71 -16.58 -3.29
C PRO A 25 17.17 -16.13 -1.94
N LEU A 26 15.88 -15.76 -1.90
CA LEU A 26 15.21 -15.43 -0.65
C LEU A 26 15.25 -16.65 0.28
N PRO A 27 15.56 -16.48 1.57
CA PRO A 27 15.60 -17.60 2.51
C PRO A 27 14.20 -18.24 2.60
N PRO A 28 14.09 -19.58 2.56
CA PRO A 28 12.79 -20.25 2.65
C PRO A 28 12.14 -19.95 4.00
N LEU A 29 10.81 -19.84 4.00
CA LEU A 29 10.01 -19.71 5.22
C LEU A 29 9.76 -21.10 5.82
N SER A 30 9.76 -21.20 7.15
CA SER A 30 9.18 -22.38 7.81
C SER A 30 7.67 -22.43 7.53
N PRO A 31 7.01 -23.62 7.63
CA PRO A 31 5.57 -23.72 7.46
C PRO A 31 4.76 -22.78 8.37
N GLU A 32 5.22 -22.57 9.60
CA GLU A 32 4.58 -21.67 10.57
C GLU A 32 4.75 -20.20 10.15
N GLN A 33 5.95 -19.82 9.70
CA GLN A 33 6.22 -18.47 9.21
C GLN A 33 5.41 -18.16 7.96
N GLU A 34 5.32 -19.11 7.03
CA GLU A 34 4.51 -18.99 5.81
C GLU A 34 3.03 -18.78 6.14
N THR A 35 2.47 -19.61 7.03
CA THR A 35 1.07 -19.52 7.42
C THR A 35 0.77 -18.18 8.10
N ALA A 36 1.59 -17.78 9.07
CA ALA A 36 1.42 -16.50 9.77
C ALA A 36 1.55 -15.30 8.81
N ALA A 37 2.47 -15.35 7.85
CA ALA A 37 2.67 -14.28 6.90
C ALA A 37 1.52 -14.19 5.87
N LEU A 38 0.97 -15.34 5.43
CA LEU A 38 -0.23 -15.38 4.58
C LEU A 38 -1.46 -14.82 5.31
N GLU A 39 -1.69 -15.22 6.56
CA GLU A 39 -2.79 -14.71 7.39
C GLU A 39 -2.64 -13.19 7.62
N SER A 40 -1.44 -12.72 7.90
CA SER A 40 -1.15 -11.29 8.06
C SER A 40 -1.42 -10.53 6.75
N ALA A 41 -0.94 -11.03 5.61
CA ALA A 41 -1.17 -10.43 4.30
C ALA A 41 -2.66 -10.33 3.96
N GLU A 42 -3.42 -11.40 4.25
CA GLU A 42 -4.87 -11.46 4.09
C GLU A 42 -5.60 -10.43 4.96
N VAL A 43 -5.28 -10.36 6.26
CA VAL A 43 -5.89 -9.42 7.21
C VAL A 43 -5.60 -7.98 6.79
N MET A 44 -4.33 -7.65 6.56
CA MET A 44 -3.92 -6.30 6.21
C MET A 44 -4.50 -5.86 4.86
N GLY A 45 -4.49 -6.75 3.85
CA GLY A 45 -5.02 -6.41 2.53
C GLY A 45 -6.53 -6.15 2.54
N ARG A 46 -7.29 -6.90 3.35
CA ARG A 46 -8.73 -6.66 3.56
C ARG A 46 -8.98 -5.35 4.30
N ALA A 47 -8.22 -5.07 5.36
CA ALA A 47 -8.32 -3.82 6.11
C ALA A 47 -8.04 -2.60 5.21
N VAL A 48 -6.98 -2.64 4.40
CA VAL A 48 -6.67 -1.57 3.45
C VAL A 48 -7.81 -1.36 2.45
N HIS A 49 -8.37 -2.44 1.89
CA HIS A 49 -9.49 -2.35 0.96
C HIS A 49 -10.76 -1.78 1.60
N GLN A 50 -11.06 -2.16 2.85
CA GLN A 50 -12.20 -1.64 3.60
C GLN A 50 -12.08 -0.13 3.83
N HIS A 51 -10.92 0.33 4.30
CA HIS A 51 -10.70 1.75 4.55
C HIS A 51 -10.71 2.56 3.25
N GLU A 52 -10.18 2.01 2.14
CA GLU A 52 -10.26 2.66 0.84
C GLU A 52 -11.71 2.85 0.38
N ARG A 53 -12.55 1.79 0.47
CA ARG A 53 -13.98 1.89 0.14
C ARG A 53 -14.68 2.97 0.96
N ALA A 54 -14.39 3.05 2.26
CA ALA A 54 -14.92 4.08 3.13
C ALA A 54 -14.47 5.49 2.70
N ILE A 55 -13.19 5.67 2.35
CA ILE A 55 -12.64 6.94 1.83
C ILE A 55 -13.35 7.34 0.53
N ALA A 56 -13.55 6.40 -0.39
CA ALA A 56 -14.24 6.65 -1.66
C ALA A 56 -15.70 7.08 -1.41
N ALA A 57 -16.45 6.33 -0.60
CA ALA A 57 -17.83 6.65 -0.25
C ALA A 57 -17.95 8.01 0.46
N ALA A 58 -17.09 8.28 1.44
CA ALA A 58 -17.05 9.55 2.14
C ALA A 58 -16.71 10.72 1.22
N SER A 59 -15.75 10.53 0.30
CA SER A 59 -15.38 11.55 -0.69
C SER A 59 -16.52 11.85 -1.65
N GLU A 60 -17.21 10.83 -2.16
CA GLU A 60 -18.40 11.01 -3.00
C GLU A 60 -19.53 11.75 -2.26
N ALA A 61 -19.77 11.41 -1.00
CA ALA A 61 -20.76 12.08 -0.17
C ALA A 61 -20.38 13.55 0.08
N ALA A 62 -19.13 13.80 0.46
CA ALA A 62 -18.62 15.14 0.73
C ALA A 62 -18.62 16.03 -0.51
N LEU A 63 -18.28 15.49 -1.70
CA LEU A 63 -18.31 16.22 -2.97
C LEU A 63 -19.72 16.71 -3.37
N LYS A 64 -20.80 16.13 -2.83
CA LYS A 64 -22.16 16.63 -3.02
C LYS A 64 -22.43 17.95 -2.27
N ILE A 65 -21.59 18.29 -1.29
CA ILE A 65 -21.70 19.51 -0.49
C ILE A 65 -20.97 20.66 -1.21
N PRO A 66 -21.65 21.76 -1.57
CA PRO A 66 -21.01 22.89 -2.25
C PRO A 66 -19.87 23.53 -1.46
N ALA A 67 -19.98 23.57 -0.13
CA ALA A 67 -18.94 24.10 0.76
C ALA A 67 -17.66 23.25 0.68
N PHE A 68 -17.77 21.92 0.77
CA PHE A 68 -16.64 20.99 0.69
C PHE A 68 -15.88 21.15 -0.64
N ARG A 69 -16.59 21.19 -1.77
CA ARG A 69 -15.97 21.36 -3.10
C ARG A 69 -15.14 22.63 -3.25
N ARG A 70 -15.47 23.67 -2.49
CA ARG A 70 -14.79 24.97 -2.50
C ARG A 70 -13.83 25.14 -1.32
N ASP A 71 -13.78 24.17 -0.41
CA ASP A 71 -12.98 24.26 0.79
C ASP A 71 -11.52 23.94 0.48
N ALA A 72 -10.80 24.98 0.05
CA ALA A 72 -9.38 24.91 -0.22
C ALA A 72 -8.55 24.67 1.05
N ARG A 73 -9.13 24.44 2.24
CA ARG A 73 -8.40 24.01 3.44
C ARG A 73 -8.19 22.50 3.48
N VAL A 74 -9.04 21.70 2.84
CA VAL A 74 -8.90 20.23 2.83
C VAL A 74 -7.57 19.83 2.19
N ARG A 75 -6.78 19.01 2.88
CA ARG A 75 -5.44 18.54 2.45
C ARG A 75 -5.30 17.02 2.41
N GLY A 76 -6.28 16.31 2.93
CA GLY A 76 -6.29 14.87 2.99
C GLY A 76 -7.33 14.38 3.98
N TRP A 77 -7.16 13.13 4.37
CA TRP A 77 -8.03 12.44 5.29
C TRP A 77 -7.23 11.46 6.14
N ILE A 78 -7.87 11.02 7.21
CA ILE A 78 -7.49 9.87 8.03
C ILE A 78 -8.73 9.00 8.22
N THR A 79 -8.53 7.76 8.65
CA THR A 79 -9.62 6.83 8.92
C THR A 79 -9.45 6.18 10.29
N GLU A 80 -10.56 6.00 10.98
CA GLU A 80 -10.63 5.32 12.27
C GLU A 80 -11.77 4.30 12.21
N GLU A 81 -11.48 3.04 12.53
CA GLU A 81 -12.48 1.97 12.63
C GLU A 81 -13.01 1.91 14.07
N HIS A 82 -14.33 1.95 14.23
CA HIS A 82 -15.01 1.74 15.51
C HIS A 82 -16.46 1.32 15.26
N ASP A 83 -16.99 0.43 16.12
CA ASP A 83 -18.41 0.04 16.13
C ASP A 83 -19.01 -0.40 14.77
N GLY A 84 -18.21 -1.08 13.95
CA GLY A 84 -18.63 -1.54 12.61
C GLY A 84 -18.66 -0.43 11.55
N LEU A 85 -18.13 0.74 11.88
CA LEU A 85 -18.01 1.91 11.00
C LEU A 85 -16.53 2.25 10.76
N VAL A 86 -16.27 2.89 9.63
CA VAL A 86 -15.05 3.65 9.40
C VAL A 86 -15.42 5.12 9.36
N THR A 87 -14.91 5.90 10.31
CA THR A 87 -15.01 7.35 10.29
C THR A 87 -13.88 7.92 9.45
N VAL A 88 -14.23 8.65 8.41
CA VAL A 88 -13.30 9.41 7.55
C VAL A 88 -13.30 10.85 8.02
N THR A 89 -12.17 11.30 8.57
CA THR A 89 -11.99 12.70 8.98
C THR A 89 -11.15 13.41 7.94
N PHE A 90 -11.74 14.41 7.28
CA PHE A 90 -11.03 15.30 6.35
C PHE A 90 -10.31 16.39 7.14
N VAL A 91 -9.02 16.57 6.87
CA VAL A 91 -8.13 17.43 7.65
C VAL A 91 -7.52 18.56 6.83
N ASP A 92 -7.10 19.63 7.51
CA ASP A 92 -6.35 20.74 6.92
C ASP A 92 -4.81 20.57 7.00
N ARG A 93 -4.03 21.66 6.84
CA ARG A 93 -2.55 21.64 6.95
C ARG A 93 -2.02 21.63 8.39
N ARG A 94 -2.83 21.99 9.38
CA ARG A 94 -2.46 22.04 10.79
C ARG A 94 -3.41 21.12 11.53
N PRO A 95 -3.21 19.81 11.29
CA PRO A 95 -4.27 18.84 11.04
C PRO A 95 -5.41 19.05 12.04
N ALA A 96 -6.43 19.77 11.60
CA ALA A 96 -7.68 20.00 12.30
C ALA A 96 -8.81 19.33 11.50
N ALA A 97 -9.79 18.76 12.19
CA ALA A 97 -10.95 18.16 11.55
C ALA A 97 -11.81 19.25 10.91
N LEU A 98 -12.11 19.09 9.63
CA LEU A 98 -13.04 19.97 8.88
C LEU A 98 -14.38 19.28 8.63
N TYR A 99 -14.34 17.98 8.33
CA TYR A 99 -15.52 17.16 8.05
C TYR A 99 -15.29 15.76 8.62
N ARG A 100 -16.35 15.14 9.12
CA ARG A 100 -16.35 13.72 9.52
C ARG A 100 -17.46 13.00 8.78
N VAL A 101 -17.17 11.81 8.29
CA VAL A 101 -18.14 10.97 7.60
C VAL A 101 -18.02 9.56 8.16
N ALA A 102 -19.09 9.06 8.79
CA ALA A 102 -19.16 7.70 9.28
C ALA A 102 -19.74 6.80 8.18
N VAL A 103 -18.98 5.78 7.79
CA VAL A 103 -19.33 4.85 6.71
C VAL A 103 -19.43 3.43 7.26
N SER A 104 -20.51 2.73 6.94
CA SER A 104 -20.71 1.32 7.29
C SER A 104 -19.69 0.42 6.59
N ILE A 105 -19.05 -0.47 7.35
CA ILE A 105 -18.10 -1.47 6.80
C ILE A 105 -18.82 -2.50 5.93
N GLU A 106 -20.07 -2.84 6.28
CA GLU A 106 -20.83 -3.91 5.64
C GLU A 106 -21.23 -3.54 4.21
N ASP A 107 -21.76 -2.34 4.01
CA ASP A 107 -22.46 -1.94 2.79
C ASP A 107 -22.06 -0.57 2.23
N ASP A 108 -20.99 0.05 2.76
CA ASP A 108 -20.47 1.38 2.40
C ASP A 108 -21.47 2.53 2.55
N LYS A 109 -22.60 2.32 3.24
CA LYS A 109 -23.59 3.40 3.41
C LYS A 109 -23.10 4.45 4.39
N ILE A 110 -23.32 5.70 4.04
CA ILE A 110 -23.12 6.85 4.91
C ILE A 110 -24.14 6.77 6.05
N GLN A 111 -23.64 6.62 7.27
CA GLN A 111 -24.47 6.66 8.48
C GLN A 111 -24.58 8.09 9.02
N GLU A 112 -23.48 8.83 8.97
CA GLU A 112 -23.44 10.21 9.42
C GLU A 112 -22.48 11.02 8.55
N LEU A 113 -22.85 12.28 8.28
CA LEU A 113 -21.96 13.28 7.70
C LEU A 113 -22.07 14.56 8.52
N THR A 114 -20.98 14.92 9.18
CA THR A 114 -20.89 16.12 10.02
C THR A 114 -19.99 17.15 9.32
N THR A 115 -20.57 18.32 9.00
CA THR A 115 -19.78 19.51 8.63
C THR A 115 -19.47 20.28 9.90
N LEU A 116 -18.20 20.58 10.15
CA LEU A 116 -17.80 21.32 11.34
C LEU A 116 -17.80 22.82 11.02
N ASP A 117 -18.60 23.59 11.76
CA ASP A 117 -18.74 25.05 11.56
C ASP A 117 -17.39 25.78 11.69
N GLN A 118 -16.50 25.24 12.52
CA GLN A 118 -15.12 25.67 12.66
C GLN A 118 -14.21 24.43 12.70
N PRO A 119 -12.95 24.54 12.23
CA PRO A 119 -11.97 23.46 12.37
C PRO A 119 -11.90 23.02 13.84
N SER A 120 -12.12 21.72 14.08
CA SER A 120 -12.11 21.14 15.41
C SER A 120 -10.76 20.47 15.68
N PRO A 121 -10.24 20.51 16.92
CA PRO A 121 -9.07 19.72 17.29
C PRO A 121 -9.28 18.24 16.99
N LEU A 122 -8.20 17.57 16.57
CA LEU A 122 -8.19 16.12 16.40
C LEU A 122 -8.19 15.41 17.75
N THR A 123 -8.81 14.23 17.79
CA THR A 123 -8.61 13.28 18.90
C THR A 123 -7.15 12.81 18.94
N PRO A 124 -6.66 12.22 20.04
CA PRO A 124 -5.31 11.65 20.09
C PRO A 124 -5.04 10.60 19.00
N PHE A 125 -6.02 9.74 18.70
CA PHE A 125 -5.94 8.78 17.60
C PHE A 125 -5.78 9.50 16.27
N GLU A 126 -6.70 10.44 15.98
CA GLU A 126 -6.72 11.20 14.74
C GLU A 126 -5.40 11.98 14.52
N ALA A 127 -4.87 12.61 15.58
CA ALA A 127 -3.61 13.33 15.53
C ALA A 127 -2.42 12.42 15.23
N GLY A 128 -2.37 11.22 15.84
CA GLY A 128 -1.35 10.21 15.56
C GLY A 128 -1.41 9.72 14.12
N ALA A 129 -2.61 9.41 13.62
CA ALA A 129 -2.82 8.97 12.25
C ALA A 129 -2.43 10.07 11.24
N ALA A 130 -2.77 11.32 11.51
CA ALA A 130 -2.44 12.46 10.66
C ALA A 130 -0.91 12.68 10.61
N ALA A 131 -0.22 12.63 11.75
CA ALA A 131 1.23 12.74 11.80
C ALA A 131 1.93 11.59 11.06
N ALA A 132 1.47 10.35 11.25
CA ALA A 132 2.00 9.19 10.53
C ALA A 132 1.83 9.32 9.01
N ARG A 133 0.67 9.81 8.55
CA ARG A 133 0.41 10.09 7.13
C ARG A 133 1.40 11.12 6.58
N GLU A 134 1.59 12.23 7.28
CA GLU A 134 2.53 13.28 6.82
C GLU A 134 3.96 12.73 6.71
N LEU A 135 4.42 11.96 7.70
CA LEU A 135 5.73 11.31 7.66
C LEU A 135 5.85 10.34 6.47
N ALA A 136 4.82 9.53 6.21
CA ALA A 136 4.83 8.57 5.11
C ALA A 136 4.83 9.25 3.74
N VAL A 137 4.04 10.30 3.54
CA VAL A 137 4.04 11.07 2.29
C VAL A 137 5.39 11.77 2.09
N GLY A 138 6.03 12.22 3.16
CA GLY A 138 7.34 12.87 3.15
C GLY A 138 8.54 11.92 3.15
N SER A 139 8.35 10.60 3.10
CA SER A 139 9.42 9.62 3.35
C SER A 139 10.40 9.43 2.18
N GLY A 140 10.19 10.13 1.06
CA GLY A 140 11.03 10.01 -0.14
C GLY A 140 10.82 8.71 -0.92
N PHE A 141 9.63 8.08 -0.82
CA PHE A 141 9.26 6.96 -1.68
C PHE A 141 9.31 7.35 -3.17
N GLN A 142 9.50 6.37 -4.07
CA GLN A 142 9.52 6.62 -5.52
C GLN A 142 8.10 6.48 -6.08
N PRO A 143 7.41 7.59 -6.44
CA PRO A 143 6.05 7.54 -6.93
C PRO A 143 5.98 7.00 -8.36
N CYS A 144 4.89 6.30 -8.67
CA CYS A 144 4.55 5.87 -10.03
C CYS A 144 3.44 6.70 -10.67
N THR A 145 2.76 7.52 -9.88
CA THR A 145 1.69 8.45 -10.28
C THR A 145 1.85 9.76 -9.54
N GLU A 146 1.24 10.83 -10.03
CA GLU A 146 1.25 12.13 -9.31
C GLU A 146 0.39 12.11 -8.05
N GLN A 147 -0.66 11.28 -8.06
CA GLN A 147 -1.67 11.23 -7.01
C GLN A 147 -1.66 9.87 -6.31
N TYR A 148 -1.87 9.94 -5.00
CA TYR A 148 -1.82 8.80 -4.10
C TYR A 148 -2.95 8.89 -3.08
N ASN A 149 -3.69 7.78 -2.92
CA ASN A 149 -4.53 7.57 -1.76
C ASN A 149 -3.66 7.08 -0.60
N THR A 150 -4.06 7.43 0.61
CA THR A 150 -3.40 6.99 1.84
C THR A 150 -4.39 6.26 2.74
N VAL A 151 -3.97 5.12 3.28
CA VAL A 151 -4.66 4.42 4.35
C VAL A 151 -3.71 4.32 5.53
N VAL A 152 -4.17 4.73 6.71
CA VAL A 152 -3.38 4.71 7.96
C VAL A 152 -4.07 3.75 8.92
N LEU A 153 -3.34 2.74 9.37
CA LEU A 153 -3.85 1.72 10.29
C LEU A 153 -3.00 1.67 11.55
N PRO A 154 -3.59 1.43 12.73
CA PRO A 154 -2.82 1.20 13.95
C PRO A 154 -2.01 -0.11 13.82
N ALA A 155 -0.73 -0.06 14.20
CA ALA A 155 0.12 -1.26 14.21
C ALA A 155 0.07 -2.00 15.56
N ASP A 156 -0.44 -1.35 16.61
CA ASP A 156 -0.65 -1.90 17.95
C ASP A 156 -2.09 -1.65 18.39
N ALA A 157 -2.59 -2.52 19.27
CA ALA A 157 -3.90 -2.34 19.89
C ALA A 157 -3.86 -1.21 20.95
N GLY A 158 -4.97 -0.49 21.07
CA GLY A 158 -5.18 0.56 22.07
C GLY A 158 -5.74 1.84 21.46
N ASP A 159 -6.30 2.70 22.32
CA ASP A 159 -6.97 3.93 21.90
C ASP A 159 -6.00 4.98 21.33
N VAL A 160 -4.72 4.90 21.72
CA VAL A 160 -3.65 5.76 21.21
C VAL A 160 -2.48 4.88 20.75
N PRO A 161 -2.47 4.46 19.47
CA PRO A 161 -1.39 3.65 18.91
C PRO A 161 -0.05 4.37 18.97
N ARG A 162 1.01 3.65 19.33
CA ARG A 162 2.40 4.16 19.29
C ARG A 162 2.99 4.02 17.91
N ARG A 163 2.61 2.98 17.19
CA ARG A 163 3.06 2.72 15.83
C ARG A 163 1.89 2.69 14.85
N TRP A 164 2.18 3.17 13.65
CA TRP A 164 1.21 3.24 12.55
C TRP A 164 1.78 2.58 11.31
N VAL A 165 0.92 1.86 10.59
CA VAL A 165 1.20 1.35 9.25
C VAL A 165 0.46 2.24 8.25
N VAL A 166 1.21 2.91 7.38
CA VAL A 166 0.67 3.75 6.33
C VAL A 166 0.88 3.10 4.98
N TYR A 167 -0.20 2.91 4.24
CA TYR A 167 -0.18 2.48 2.86
C TYR A 167 -0.30 3.68 1.93
N LEU A 168 0.63 3.76 0.99
CA LEU A 168 0.60 4.73 -0.11
C LEU A 168 0.17 3.97 -1.37
N LEU A 169 -1.02 4.30 -1.87
CA LEU A 169 -1.69 3.59 -2.95
C LEU A 169 -1.79 4.51 -4.18
N PRO A 170 -1.16 4.17 -5.32
CA PRO A 170 -1.31 4.95 -6.54
C PRO A 170 -2.79 5.08 -6.93
N THR A 171 -3.25 6.29 -7.21
CA THR A 171 -4.62 6.50 -7.71
C THR A 171 -4.77 5.94 -9.12
N THR A 172 -5.90 5.32 -9.42
CA THR A 172 -6.17 4.78 -10.76
C THR A 172 -6.81 5.83 -11.66
N SER A 173 -6.32 5.98 -12.90
CA SER A 173 -6.84 6.97 -13.86
C SER A 173 -7.93 6.43 -14.81
N GLY A 174 -8.65 5.38 -14.44
CA GLY A 174 -9.80 4.85 -15.22
C GLY A 174 -9.47 4.02 -16.46
N ASN A 175 -8.21 3.68 -16.70
CA ASN A 175 -7.77 3.01 -17.93
C ASN A 175 -7.92 1.47 -17.92
N ASN A 176 -8.80 0.90 -17.10
CA ASN A 176 -8.86 -0.55 -16.85
C ASN A 176 -7.47 -1.13 -16.53
N THR A 177 -6.75 -0.47 -15.63
CA THR A 177 -5.41 -0.89 -15.18
C THR A 177 -5.33 -0.94 -13.68
N VAL A 178 -4.63 -1.95 -13.16
CA VAL A 178 -4.32 -2.12 -11.74
C VAL A 178 -2.87 -1.71 -11.48
N PRO A 179 -2.60 -0.61 -10.77
CA PRO A 179 -1.24 -0.14 -10.53
C PRO A 179 -0.61 -0.83 -9.31
N LEU A 180 -0.06 -2.03 -9.51
CA LEU A 180 0.76 -2.71 -8.49
C LEU A 180 2.03 -1.91 -8.17
N GLY A 181 2.59 -1.27 -9.19
CA GLY A 181 3.73 -0.38 -9.18
C GLY A 181 3.54 0.80 -8.25
N GLY A 182 4.54 1.09 -7.42
CA GLY A 182 4.50 2.27 -6.56
C GLY A 182 3.56 2.15 -5.36
N THR A 183 3.05 0.95 -5.05
CA THR A 183 2.41 0.67 -3.75
C THR A 183 3.50 0.55 -2.68
N TYR A 184 3.35 1.30 -1.58
CA TYR A 184 4.29 1.26 -0.45
C TYR A 184 3.59 0.99 0.87
N ARG A 185 4.34 0.36 1.78
CA ARG A 185 4.02 0.29 3.21
C ARG A 185 5.11 1.02 3.98
N VAL A 186 4.70 1.97 4.80
CA VAL A 186 5.56 2.75 5.70
C VAL A 186 5.12 2.47 7.14
N ILE A 187 6.07 2.18 8.03
CA ILE A 187 5.81 2.03 9.46
C ILE A 187 6.44 3.23 10.16
N THR A 188 5.66 3.88 11.02
CA THR A 188 6.12 5.04 11.80
C THR A 188 5.99 4.77 13.30
N GLU A 189 6.84 5.42 14.08
CA GLU A 189 6.77 5.47 15.54
C GLU A 189 7.13 6.90 15.99
N GLY A 190 6.21 7.57 16.69
CA GLY A 190 6.36 8.99 17.02
C GLY A 190 6.64 9.84 15.79
N ALA A 191 7.77 10.55 15.79
CA ALA A 191 8.19 11.44 14.70
C ALA A 191 9.08 10.77 13.63
N SER A 192 9.22 9.44 13.66
CA SER A 192 10.18 8.71 12.80
C SER A 192 9.50 7.69 11.89
N VAL A 193 10.01 7.57 10.67
CA VAL A 193 9.79 6.40 9.82
C VAL A 193 10.77 5.31 10.25
N ILE A 194 10.26 4.19 10.76
CA ILE A 194 11.07 3.07 11.27
C ILE A 194 11.20 1.92 10.28
N ALA A 195 10.31 1.83 9.29
CA ALA A 195 10.45 0.92 8.17
C ALA A 195 9.71 1.44 6.94
N GLN A 196 10.20 1.12 5.76
CA GLN A 196 9.53 1.40 4.49
C GLN A 196 9.85 0.28 3.51
N ARG A 197 8.85 -0.15 2.74
CA ARG A 197 9.06 -1.09 1.63
C ARG A 197 8.12 -0.80 0.46
N SER A 198 8.59 -1.07 -0.75
CA SER A 198 7.74 -1.22 -1.93
C SER A 198 7.26 -2.68 -2.05
N PHE A 199 6.24 -2.90 -2.88
CA PHE A 199 5.80 -4.25 -3.25
C PHE A 199 6.23 -4.66 -4.66
N THR A 200 6.84 -3.74 -5.40
CA THR A 200 7.33 -3.93 -6.76
C THR A 200 8.65 -3.17 -6.95
N ARG A 201 9.44 -3.54 -7.95
CA ARG A 201 10.70 -2.86 -8.30
C ARG A 201 10.54 -1.72 -9.29
N SER A 202 9.41 -1.70 -9.98
CA SER A 202 9.12 -0.78 -11.08
C SER A 202 7.66 -0.35 -11.00
N CYS A 203 7.28 0.61 -11.85
CA CYS A 203 5.91 1.06 -12.01
C CYS A 203 5.08 0.05 -12.83
N LEU A 204 4.96 -1.18 -12.29
CA LEU A 204 4.20 -2.26 -12.88
C LEU A 204 2.70 -1.95 -12.89
N THR A 205 2.08 -2.06 -14.05
CA THR A 205 0.62 -1.99 -14.19
C THR A 205 0.12 -3.27 -14.84
N LEU A 206 -1.03 -3.77 -14.38
CA LEU A 206 -1.71 -4.90 -15.01
C LEU A 206 -2.92 -4.39 -15.78
N ARG A 207 -3.10 -4.86 -17.02
CA ARG A 207 -4.33 -4.62 -17.77
C ARG A 207 -5.45 -5.47 -17.19
N GLN A 208 -6.54 -4.82 -16.79
CA GLN A 208 -7.76 -5.45 -16.32
C GLN A 208 -8.70 -5.69 -17.50
N ASP A 209 -8.57 -6.85 -18.13
CA ASP A 209 -9.50 -7.26 -19.18
C ASP A 209 -10.74 -7.93 -18.55
N PRO A 210 -11.96 -7.38 -18.72
CA PRO A 210 -13.17 -7.96 -18.13
C PRO A 210 -13.51 -9.35 -18.70
N ARG A 211 -12.89 -9.75 -19.82
CA ARG A 211 -13.04 -11.10 -20.40
C ARG A 211 -12.02 -12.09 -19.84
N ALA A 212 -10.96 -11.62 -19.18
CA ALA A 212 -9.97 -12.50 -18.58
C ALA A 212 -10.50 -13.08 -17.28
N ALA A 213 -10.26 -14.38 -17.05
CA ALA A 213 -10.67 -15.05 -15.81
C ALA A 213 -9.93 -14.52 -14.57
N SER A 214 -8.72 -13.97 -14.75
CA SER A 214 -7.86 -13.52 -13.67
C SER A 214 -6.76 -12.58 -14.14
N LEU A 215 -6.22 -11.81 -13.19
CA LEU A 215 -4.94 -11.13 -13.31
C LEU A 215 -3.81 -12.14 -13.03
N TYR A 216 -2.61 -11.89 -13.59
CA TYR A 216 -1.41 -12.67 -13.29
C TYR A 216 -0.22 -11.73 -13.08
N VAL A 217 0.60 -12.01 -12.08
CA VAL A 217 1.84 -11.28 -11.80
C VAL A 217 2.92 -12.22 -11.25
N THR A 218 4.18 -11.96 -11.59
CA THR A 218 5.32 -12.57 -10.90
C THR A 218 5.80 -11.62 -9.81
N HIS A 219 5.75 -12.11 -8.57
CA HIS A 219 6.27 -11.41 -7.40
C HIS A 219 7.68 -11.90 -7.11
N VAL A 220 8.61 -10.95 -6.89
CA VAL A 220 10.05 -11.26 -6.75
C VAL A 220 10.67 -10.79 -5.44
N LEU A 221 9.89 -10.08 -4.61
CA LEU A 221 10.41 -9.48 -3.37
C LEU A 221 10.13 -10.31 -2.13
N ASP A 222 9.21 -11.28 -2.20
CA ASP A 222 8.85 -12.17 -1.10
C ASP A 222 8.56 -13.59 -1.65
N ASN A 223 8.68 -14.60 -0.78
CA ASN A 223 8.40 -16.00 -1.13
C ASN A 223 6.91 -16.34 -1.21
N ILE A 224 6.04 -15.41 -0.82
CA ILE A 224 4.59 -15.54 -0.81
C ILE A 224 3.92 -14.26 -1.33
N PRO A 225 2.63 -14.30 -1.71
CA PRO A 225 1.87 -13.09 -1.95
C PRO A 225 1.77 -12.22 -0.70
N THR A 226 1.64 -10.92 -0.92
CA THR A 226 1.58 -9.89 0.12
C THR A 226 0.20 -9.24 0.19
N GLU A 227 0.00 -8.38 1.20
CA GLU A 227 -1.24 -7.61 1.36
C GLU A 227 -1.57 -6.71 0.15
N ALA A 228 -0.56 -6.29 -0.61
CA ALA A 228 -0.78 -5.48 -1.82
C ALA A 228 -1.52 -6.29 -2.88
N HIS A 229 -1.21 -7.58 -3.03
CA HIS A 229 -1.91 -8.46 -3.97
C HIS A 229 -3.36 -8.69 -3.55
N VAL A 230 -3.59 -8.83 -2.24
CA VAL A 230 -4.92 -8.96 -1.63
C VAL A 230 -5.74 -7.70 -1.89
N PHE A 231 -5.21 -6.52 -1.55
CA PHE A 231 -5.85 -5.24 -1.80
C PHE A 231 -6.21 -5.05 -3.28
N TRP A 232 -5.24 -5.22 -4.17
CA TRP A 232 -5.46 -4.94 -5.60
C TRP A 232 -6.37 -5.96 -6.28
N SER A 233 -6.39 -7.22 -5.84
CA SER A 233 -7.40 -8.20 -6.29
C SER A 233 -8.82 -7.81 -5.86
N LEU A 234 -8.98 -7.34 -4.62
CA LEU A 234 -10.27 -6.88 -4.09
C LEU A 234 -10.74 -5.61 -4.82
N TRP A 235 -9.86 -4.62 -4.96
CA TRP A 235 -10.12 -3.38 -5.66
C TRP A 235 -10.55 -3.63 -7.11
N ALA A 236 -9.81 -4.48 -7.82
CA ALA A 236 -10.13 -4.86 -9.19
C ALA A 236 -11.38 -5.76 -9.30
N ARG A 237 -11.86 -6.31 -8.18
CA ARG A 237 -12.93 -7.32 -8.13
C ARG A 237 -12.66 -8.52 -9.05
N GLN A 238 -11.39 -8.87 -9.21
CA GLN A 238 -10.93 -9.93 -10.10
C GLN A 238 -9.89 -10.81 -9.37
N PRO A 239 -9.96 -12.15 -9.50
CA PRO A 239 -8.93 -13.03 -8.95
C PRO A 239 -7.55 -12.68 -9.51
N MET A 240 -6.51 -12.82 -8.68
CA MET A 240 -5.12 -12.59 -9.07
C MET A 240 -4.28 -13.82 -8.78
N PHE A 241 -3.57 -14.31 -9.79
CA PHE A 241 -2.54 -15.34 -9.61
C PHE A 241 -1.16 -14.69 -9.45
N VAL A 242 -0.41 -15.19 -8.48
CA VAL A 242 0.90 -14.65 -8.12
C VAL A 242 1.93 -15.76 -8.19
N GLY A 243 2.84 -15.69 -9.15
CA GLY A 243 4.02 -16.57 -9.20
C GLY A 243 5.11 -16.04 -8.27
N THR A 244 5.67 -16.89 -7.41
CA THR A 244 6.72 -16.54 -6.43
C THR A 244 8.08 -17.12 -6.83
N PRO A 245 9.21 -16.62 -6.25
CA PRO A 245 10.57 -17.01 -6.67
C PRO A 245 10.89 -18.49 -6.54
N ASP A 246 10.18 -19.19 -5.65
CA ASP A 246 10.27 -20.64 -5.45
C ASP A 246 9.50 -21.47 -6.50
N GLY A 247 8.94 -20.82 -7.52
CA GLY A 247 8.20 -21.45 -8.61
C GLY A 247 6.75 -21.79 -8.27
N ARG A 248 6.28 -21.50 -7.05
CA ARG A 248 4.87 -21.70 -6.69
C ARG A 248 4.00 -20.62 -7.33
N VAL A 249 2.74 -20.97 -7.58
CA VAL A 249 1.70 -20.05 -8.03
C VAL A 249 0.58 -20.05 -7.02
N TRP A 250 0.23 -18.87 -6.54
CA TRP A 250 -0.81 -18.66 -5.53
C TRP A 250 -2.02 -18.00 -6.16
N ALA A 251 -3.21 -18.34 -5.70
CA ALA A 251 -4.45 -17.67 -6.06
C ALA A 251 -4.86 -16.72 -4.93
N VAL A 252 -5.07 -15.46 -5.29
CA VAL A 252 -5.64 -14.43 -4.42
C VAL A 252 -7.05 -14.13 -4.90
N GLN A 253 -8.05 -14.44 -4.08
CA GLN A 253 -9.45 -14.29 -4.43
C GLN A 253 -10.30 -14.00 -3.19
N LYS A 254 -11.20 -13.02 -3.28
CA LYS A 254 -12.11 -12.63 -2.19
C LYS A 254 -11.36 -12.40 -0.85
N GLY A 255 -10.18 -11.80 -0.95
CA GLY A 255 -9.36 -11.50 0.22
C GLY A 255 -8.64 -12.70 0.83
N ARG A 256 -8.61 -13.86 0.17
CA ARG A 256 -7.94 -15.08 0.61
C ARG A 256 -6.78 -15.45 -0.30
N ILE A 257 -5.71 -15.98 0.26
CA ILE A 257 -4.56 -16.52 -0.45
C ILE A 257 -4.58 -18.04 -0.31
N THR A 258 -4.54 -18.74 -1.44
CA THR A 258 -4.48 -20.21 -1.46
C THR A 258 -3.42 -20.66 -2.46
N LEU A 259 -2.77 -21.80 -2.21
CA LEU A 259 -1.86 -22.35 -3.19
C LEU A 259 -2.65 -22.77 -4.44
N GLY A 260 -2.28 -22.22 -5.60
CA GLY A 260 -2.91 -22.56 -6.86
C GLY A 260 -2.63 -24.01 -7.21
N LYS A 261 -3.63 -24.71 -7.78
CA LYS A 261 -3.38 -25.98 -8.44
C LYS A 261 -2.53 -25.69 -9.68
N GLY A 262 -1.22 -25.85 -9.57
CA GLY A 262 -0.31 -25.68 -10.70
C GLY A 262 -0.79 -26.52 -11.88
N ARG A 263 -0.72 -25.96 -13.09
CA ARG A 263 -0.73 -26.82 -14.28
C ARG A 263 0.54 -27.66 -14.20
N PRO A 264 0.50 -29.00 -14.27
CA PRO A 264 1.73 -29.78 -14.32
C PRO A 264 2.58 -29.27 -15.47
N SER A 265 3.85 -28.99 -15.19
CA SER A 265 4.84 -28.67 -16.22
C SER A 265 4.79 -29.75 -17.30
N SER A 266 4.40 -29.35 -18.50
CA SER A 266 4.49 -30.16 -19.72
C SER A 266 5.94 -30.38 -20.12
#